data_AF-A0A0U2R663-F1
#
_entry.id   AF-A0A0U2R663-F1
#
_cell.length_a   1.000
_cell.length_b   1.000
_cell.length_c   1.000
_cell.angle_alpha   90.00
_cell.angle_beta   90.00
_cell.angle_gamma   90.00
#
_symmetry.space_group_name_H-M   'P 1'
#
loop_
_entity.id
_entity.type
_entity.pdbx_description
1 polymer ?
#
loop_
_entity_poly.entity_id
_entity_poly.type
_entity_poly.pdbx_seq_one_letter_code
_entity_poly.pdbx_strand_id
1 'polypeptide(L)'
;WVDAVPTANEYSQLVTPQAIYFIHRLFKRRLSHDLNWFRPWINTAGGSFPTLFRTFRALGVRYLAGYQHIPHVPGIEGLPFVSFPRRPPSHPPASWVIYEMPDVNIGNYSPTEIITAQSAADTVGAFASPNFDFSRQAVLSAEIRDQLVPARDVKLSIVRGGLHLSGRSDGTSLVVLPQQFSNCLRAYDERARLMRADLILTGVIFSRSIDT
;
A
#
# COMPACT_ATOMS: atom_id res chain seq x y z
N TRP A 1 -4.37 -17.35 4.20
CA TRP A 1 -2.96 -17.58 4.55
C TRP A 1 -2.66 -19.05 4.35
N VAL A 2 -2.51 -19.48 3.10
CA VAL A 2 -2.34 -20.92 2.78
C VAL A 2 -0.97 -21.42 3.22
N ASP A 3 0.04 -20.54 3.23
CA ASP A 3 1.42 -20.87 3.64
C ASP A 3 2.06 -19.83 4.58
N ALA A 4 1.24 -19.02 5.26
CA ALA A 4 1.69 -17.87 6.08
C ALA A 4 2.59 -16.85 5.35
N VAL A 5 2.63 -16.88 4.02
CA VAL A 5 3.31 -15.87 3.19
C VAL A 5 2.32 -14.73 2.88
N PRO A 6 2.59 -13.48 3.28
CA PRO A 6 1.75 -12.34 2.92
C PRO A 6 1.80 -12.09 1.42
N THR A 7 0.70 -12.33 0.72
CA THR A 7 0.55 -11.95 -0.67
C THR A 7 -0.51 -10.86 -0.80
N ALA A 8 -0.29 -9.90 -1.70
CA ALA A 8 -1.30 -8.89 -2.02
C ALA A 8 -2.61 -9.50 -2.53
N ASN A 9 -2.55 -10.73 -3.05
CA ASN A 9 -3.65 -11.44 -3.71
C ASN A 9 -4.25 -12.56 -2.86
N GLU A 10 -4.06 -12.65 -1.54
CA GLU A 10 -4.66 -13.76 -0.76
C GLU A 10 -6.01 -13.39 -0.10
N TYR A 11 -7.07 -14.04 -0.61
CA TYR A 11 -8.45 -14.23 -0.14
C TYR A 11 -9.04 -13.33 0.98
N SER A 12 -9.68 -12.23 0.56
CA SER A 12 -11.14 -11.94 0.63
C SER A 12 -12.00 -12.24 1.87
N GLN A 13 -11.59 -11.77 3.05
CA GLN A 13 -12.55 -11.35 4.08
C GLN A 13 -12.48 -9.84 4.40
N LEU A 14 -11.54 -9.14 3.76
CA LEU A 14 -11.27 -7.71 3.97
C LEU A 14 -11.43 -6.88 2.69
N VAL A 15 -11.93 -7.48 1.59
CA VAL A 15 -12.26 -6.74 0.37
C VAL A 15 -13.42 -5.81 0.69
N THR A 16 -13.10 -4.54 0.87
CA THR A 16 -14.08 -3.50 1.18
C THR A 16 -14.60 -2.84 -0.08
N PRO A 17 -15.78 -2.20 -0.03
CA PRO A 17 -16.26 -1.35 -1.12
C PRO A 17 -15.21 -0.31 -1.56
N GLN A 18 -14.44 0.24 -0.61
CA GLN A 18 -13.34 1.16 -0.88
C GLN A 18 -12.24 0.50 -1.71
N ALA A 19 -11.86 -0.74 -1.39
CA ALA A 19 -10.84 -1.48 -2.14
C ALA A 19 -11.31 -1.83 -3.57
N ILE A 20 -12.58 -2.22 -3.74
CA ILE A 20 -13.20 -2.44 -5.06
C ILE A 20 -13.19 -1.15 -5.87
N TYR A 21 -13.64 -0.04 -5.28
CA TYR A 21 -13.62 1.27 -5.93
C TYR A 21 -12.21 1.68 -6.32
N PHE A 22 -11.24 1.53 -5.40
CA PHE A 22 -9.83 1.83 -5.61
C PHE A 22 -9.29 1.08 -6.83
N ILE A 23 -9.47 -0.23 -6.90
CA ILE A 23 -9.01 -1.04 -8.04
C ILE A 23 -9.71 -0.61 -9.33
N HIS A 24 -11.04 -0.49 -9.29
CA HIS A 24 -11.83 -0.15 -10.48
C HIS A 24 -11.43 1.20 -11.08
N ARG A 25 -11.23 2.20 -10.23
CA ARG A 25 -11.04 3.59 -10.65
C ARG A 25 -9.58 3.94 -10.92
N LEU A 26 -8.65 3.47 -10.10
CA LEU A 26 -7.22 3.75 -10.25
C LEU A 26 -6.62 2.91 -11.37
N PHE A 27 -6.90 1.60 -11.37
CA PHE A 27 -6.32 0.65 -12.33
C PHE A 27 -7.19 0.37 -13.55
N LYS A 28 -8.33 1.07 -13.68
CA LYS A 28 -9.28 0.96 -14.80
C LYS A 28 -9.76 -0.47 -15.08
N ARG A 29 -9.78 -1.30 -14.03
CA ARG A 29 -10.12 -2.72 -14.15
C ARG A 29 -11.64 -2.93 -14.11
N ARG A 30 -12.14 -3.81 -14.98
CA ARG A 30 -13.51 -4.35 -14.90
C ARG A 30 -13.54 -5.48 -13.88
N LEU A 31 -14.42 -5.38 -12.89
CA LEU A 31 -14.47 -6.29 -11.74
C LEU A 31 -15.67 -7.26 -11.76
N SER A 32 -16.38 -7.38 -12.88
CA SER A 32 -17.64 -8.16 -13.00
C SER A 32 -17.53 -9.63 -12.56
N HIS A 33 -16.31 -10.20 -12.53
CA HIS A 33 -16.06 -11.58 -12.12
C HIS A 33 -15.04 -11.69 -10.96
N ASP A 34 -14.63 -10.58 -10.36
CA ASP A 34 -13.51 -10.51 -9.40
C ASP A 34 -13.86 -9.78 -8.09
N LEU A 35 -15.16 -9.66 -7.75
CA LEU A 35 -15.60 -8.88 -6.58
C LEU A 35 -15.09 -9.43 -5.23
N ASN A 36 -14.71 -10.70 -5.20
CA ASN A 36 -14.17 -11.37 -4.02
C ASN A 36 -12.63 -11.44 -4.05
N TRP A 37 -11.97 -10.49 -4.69
CA TRP A 37 -10.50 -10.48 -4.72
C TRP A 37 -9.91 -9.07 -4.73
N PHE A 38 -9.01 -8.80 -3.78
CA PHE A 38 -8.12 -7.65 -3.90
C PHE A 38 -6.99 -8.03 -4.84
N ARG A 39 -7.16 -7.75 -6.14
CA ARG A 39 -6.15 -8.02 -7.17
C ARG A 39 -5.84 -6.71 -7.89
N PRO A 40 -4.93 -5.88 -7.38
CA PRO A 40 -4.63 -4.57 -7.94
C PRO A 40 -3.72 -4.69 -9.18
N TRP A 41 -4.07 -5.48 -10.19
CA TRP A 41 -3.27 -5.63 -11.41
C TRP A 41 -3.97 -4.98 -12.62
N ILE A 42 -3.20 -4.35 -13.50
CA ILE A 42 -3.72 -3.77 -14.75
C ILE A 42 -3.83 -4.87 -15.82
N ASN A 43 -5.03 -5.05 -16.38
CA ASN A 43 -5.31 -6.01 -17.45
C ASN A 43 -6.19 -5.41 -18.56
N THR A 44 -6.42 -4.09 -18.51
CA THR A 44 -7.29 -3.34 -19.42
C THR A 44 -6.54 -2.13 -19.99
N ALA A 45 -6.97 -1.67 -21.17
CA ALA A 45 -6.49 -0.43 -21.74
C ALA A 45 -6.79 0.76 -20.81
N GLY A 46 -5.77 1.58 -20.52
CA GLY A 46 -5.90 2.80 -19.69
C GLY A 46 -5.30 2.71 -18.29
N GLY A 47 -4.78 1.55 -17.87
CA GLY A 47 -3.96 1.44 -16.66
C GLY A 47 -2.55 2.03 -16.86
N SER A 48 -1.92 2.47 -15.77
CA SER A 48 -0.57 3.05 -15.75
C SER A 48 0.36 2.16 -14.91
N PHE A 49 1.41 1.60 -15.53
CA PHE A 49 2.43 0.83 -14.82
C PHE A 49 3.20 1.65 -13.76
N PRO A 50 3.60 2.92 -14.03
CA PRO A 50 4.22 3.75 -13.00
C PRO A 50 3.31 3.96 -11.79
N THR A 51 2.02 4.23 -12.02
CA THR A 51 1.03 4.37 -10.94
C THR A 51 0.88 3.05 -10.18
N LEU A 52 0.75 1.93 -10.91
CA LEU A 52 0.66 0.59 -10.34
C LEU A 52 1.81 0.30 -9.37
N PHE A 53 3.06 0.48 -9.80
CA PHE A 53 4.21 0.15 -8.98
C PHE A 53 4.42 1.12 -7.81
N ARG A 54 4.15 2.42 -7.99
CA ARG A 54 4.14 3.36 -6.85
C ARG A 54 3.09 2.96 -5.81
N THR A 55 1.90 2.57 -6.25
CA THR A 55 0.86 2.07 -5.35
C THR A 55 1.25 0.74 -4.68
N PHE A 56 1.92 -0.17 -5.38
CA PHE A 56 2.41 -1.42 -4.78
C PHE A 56 3.41 -1.17 -3.65
N ARG A 57 4.32 -0.20 -3.83
CA ARG A 57 5.22 0.21 -2.77
C ARG A 57 4.46 0.77 -1.56
N ALA A 58 3.45 1.63 -1.79
CA ALA A 58 2.60 2.16 -0.72
C ALA A 58 1.80 1.09 0.04
N LEU A 59 1.37 0.04 -0.67
CA LEU A 59 0.70 -1.15 -0.11
C LEU A 59 1.68 -2.12 0.58
N GLY A 60 2.97 -1.80 0.64
CA GLY A 60 3.99 -2.64 1.28
C GLY A 60 4.36 -3.90 0.51
N VAL A 61 4.07 -3.97 -0.79
CA VAL A 61 4.45 -5.12 -1.62
C VAL A 61 5.96 -5.09 -1.83
N ARG A 62 6.72 -6.02 -1.22
CA ARG A 62 8.18 -6.11 -1.40
C ARG A 62 8.59 -6.92 -2.63
N TYR A 63 7.85 -8.00 -2.92
CA TYR A 63 8.21 -8.94 -3.96
C TYR A 63 7.09 -9.07 -5.00
N LEU A 64 7.46 -9.01 -6.27
CA LEU A 64 6.56 -9.29 -7.38
C LEU A 64 7.00 -10.56 -8.09
N ALA A 65 6.18 -11.60 -8.00
CA ALA A 65 6.43 -12.88 -8.65
C ALA A 65 5.63 -13.02 -9.96
N GLY A 66 6.26 -13.55 -10.99
CA GLY A 66 5.67 -13.81 -12.30
C GLY A 66 6.26 -15.03 -13.00
N TYR A 67 5.67 -15.39 -14.15
CA TYR A 67 6.07 -16.58 -14.92
C TYR A 67 7.13 -16.31 -15.98
N GLN A 68 7.48 -15.05 -16.21
CA GLN A 68 8.45 -14.62 -17.21
C GLN A 68 9.06 -13.29 -16.78
N HIS A 69 10.27 -13.03 -17.29
CA HIS A 69 10.87 -11.71 -17.19
C HIS A 69 9.98 -10.71 -17.94
N ILE A 70 9.75 -9.54 -17.35
CA ILE A 70 8.93 -8.48 -17.92
C ILE A 70 9.86 -7.33 -18.34
N PRO A 71 10.53 -7.44 -19.51
CA PRO A 71 11.42 -6.38 -19.98
C PRO A 71 10.61 -5.13 -20.38
N HIS A 72 11.23 -3.95 -20.24
CA HIS A 72 10.74 -2.68 -20.77
C HIS A 72 9.38 -2.19 -20.22
N VAL A 73 9.10 -2.44 -18.94
CA VAL A 73 7.91 -1.93 -18.28
C VAL A 73 8.25 -0.77 -17.32
N PRO A 74 7.68 0.43 -17.55
CA PRO A 74 7.86 1.60 -16.69
C PRO A 74 7.63 1.35 -15.21
N GLY A 75 8.66 1.60 -14.41
CA GLY A 75 8.64 1.50 -12.95
C GLY A 75 9.28 0.23 -12.38
N ILE A 76 9.62 -0.74 -13.23
CA ILE A 76 10.40 -1.93 -12.84
C ILE A 76 11.67 -2.12 -13.67
N GLU A 77 12.02 -1.17 -14.57
CA GLU A 77 13.27 -1.25 -15.31
C GLU A 77 14.47 -1.23 -14.37
N GLY A 78 15.39 -2.16 -14.59
CA GLY A 78 16.62 -2.26 -13.82
C GLY A 78 16.45 -2.78 -12.39
N LEU A 79 15.24 -3.18 -11.98
CA LEU A 79 15.07 -3.81 -10.67
C LEU A 79 15.80 -5.15 -10.61
N PRO A 80 16.43 -5.47 -9.45
CA PRO A 80 17.01 -6.78 -9.24
C PRO A 80 15.91 -7.85 -9.26
N PHE A 81 16.22 -8.98 -9.89
CA PHE A 81 15.34 -10.14 -9.89
C PHE A 81 16.13 -11.43 -9.76
N VAL A 82 15.47 -12.44 -9.23
CA VAL A 82 15.96 -13.82 -9.15
C VAL A 82 15.01 -14.75 -9.90
N SER A 83 15.56 -15.82 -10.46
CA SER A 83 14.78 -16.83 -11.18
C SER A 83 14.90 -18.20 -10.52
N PHE A 84 13.78 -18.90 -10.41
CA PHE A 84 13.72 -20.25 -9.83
C PHE A 84 13.05 -21.22 -10.79
N PRO A 85 13.47 -22.50 -10.84
CA PRO A 85 12.76 -23.50 -11.65
C PRO A 85 11.31 -23.67 -11.20
N ARG A 86 10.38 -23.70 -12.16
CA ARG A 86 8.96 -23.97 -11.99
C ARG A 86 8.62 -25.28 -12.70
N ARG A 87 8.04 -26.24 -11.97
CA ARG A 87 7.65 -27.56 -12.49
C ARG A 87 6.15 -27.78 -12.34
N PRO A 88 5.32 -27.19 -13.23
CA PRO A 88 3.88 -27.39 -13.19
C PRO A 88 3.52 -28.84 -13.61
N PRO A 89 2.52 -29.48 -12.99
CA PRO A 89 2.20 -30.90 -13.25
C PRO A 89 1.83 -31.24 -14.71
N SER A 90 1.31 -30.27 -15.46
CA SER A 90 0.74 -30.47 -16.80
C SER A 90 1.35 -29.57 -17.88
N HIS A 91 2.48 -28.91 -17.59
CA HIS A 91 3.14 -28.01 -18.55
C HIS A 91 4.66 -28.23 -18.52
N PRO A 92 5.40 -27.84 -19.58
CA PRO A 92 6.85 -27.91 -19.58
C PRO A 92 7.47 -27.17 -18.39
N PRO A 93 8.67 -27.58 -17.94
CA PRO A 93 9.45 -26.79 -16.99
C PRO A 93 9.59 -25.35 -17.47
N ALA A 94 9.41 -24.42 -16.55
CA ALA A 94 9.50 -22.99 -16.79
C ALA A 94 10.28 -22.34 -15.64
N SER A 95 10.32 -21.01 -15.60
CA SER A 95 10.90 -20.27 -14.48
C SER A 95 9.84 -19.45 -13.76
N TRP A 96 9.96 -19.37 -12.44
CA TRP A 96 9.47 -18.22 -11.68
C TRP A 96 10.48 -17.09 -11.80
N VAL A 97 10.00 -15.87 -11.88
CA VAL A 97 10.80 -14.65 -11.79
C VAL A 97 10.26 -13.83 -10.63
N ILE A 98 11.15 -13.42 -9.71
CA ILE A 98 10.78 -12.62 -8.53
C ILE A 98 11.60 -11.33 -8.56
N TYR A 99 10.90 -10.21 -8.66
CA TYR A 99 11.47 -8.87 -8.54
C TYR A 99 11.38 -8.39 -7.10
N GLU A 100 12.41 -7.67 -6.65
CA GLU A 100 12.40 -6.97 -5.36
C GLU A 100 12.19 -5.47 -5.55
N MET A 101 11.14 -4.93 -4.93
CA MET A 101 10.82 -3.50 -5.01
C MET A 101 11.51 -2.72 -3.87
N PRO A 102 12.26 -1.65 -4.19
CA PRO A 102 12.86 -0.80 -3.18
C PRO A 102 11.82 0.12 -2.54
N ASP A 103 12.19 0.70 -1.39
CA ASP A 103 11.46 1.81 -0.75
C ASP A 103 9.97 1.52 -0.50
N VAL A 104 9.66 0.28 -0.14
CA VAL A 104 8.28 -0.14 0.13
C VAL A 104 7.85 0.33 1.51
N ASN A 105 6.55 0.57 1.66
CA ASN A 105 5.96 0.96 2.93
C ASN A 105 5.96 -0.22 3.90
N ILE A 106 6.87 -0.19 4.86
CA ILE A 106 6.94 -1.11 6.00
C ILE A 106 6.52 -0.40 7.31
N GLY A 107 5.68 0.62 7.20
CA GLY A 107 5.36 1.55 8.27
C GLY A 107 6.36 2.71 8.39
N ASN A 108 7.25 2.88 7.41
CA ASN A 108 8.27 3.93 7.36
C ASN A 108 7.85 5.16 6.54
N TYR A 109 6.66 5.16 5.95
CA TYR A 109 6.15 6.31 5.21
C TYR A 109 5.63 7.36 6.19
N SER A 110 6.22 8.55 6.16
CA SER A 110 5.82 9.67 7.02
C SER A 110 5.59 10.95 6.21
N PRO A 111 4.53 11.01 5.39
CA PRO A 111 4.26 12.14 4.51
C PRO A 111 4.00 13.42 5.31
N THR A 112 4.46 14.54 4.76
CA THR A 112 4.30 15.89 5.33
C THR A 112 3.43 16.80 4.47
N GLU A 113 3.12 16.39 3.26
CA GLU A 113 2.28 17.12 2.32
C GLU A 113 0.88 16.49 2.27
N ILE A 114 -0.14 17.21 2.72
CA ILE A 114 -1.50 16.69 2.78
C ILE A 114 -2.34 17.26 1.65
N ILE A 115 -2.98 16.37 0.91
CA ILE A 115 -4.04 16.70 -0.04
C ILE A 115 -5.38 16.38 0.63
N THR A 116 -6.23 17.38 0.80
CA THR A 116 -7.58 17.15 1.34
C THR A 116 -8.53 16.80 0.20
N ALA A 117 -9.22 15.66 0.31
CA ALA A 117 -10.19 15.20 -0.67
C ALA A 117 -11.53 14.88 0.00
N GLN A 118 -12.62 15.38 -0.57
CA GLN A 118 -13.98 15.18 -0.02
C GLN A 118 -14.65 13.90 -0.53
N SER A 119 -14.08 13.26 -1.56
CA SER A 119 -14.62 12.04 -2.13
C SER A 119 -13.54 11.01 -2.49
N ALA A 120 -13.96 9.76 -2.63
CA ALA A 120 -13.11 8.70 -3.15
C ALA A 120 -12.66 8.98 -4.60
N ALA A 121 -13.48 9.67 -5.39
CA ALA A 121 -13.15 10.05 -6.76
C ALA A 121 -12.00 11.04 -6.79
N ASP A 122 -12.05 12.07 -5.95
CA ASP A 122 -10.99 13.09 -5.84
C ASP A 122 -9.71 12.47 -5.30
N THR A 123 -9.84 11.57 -4.32
CA THR A 123 -8.71 10.83 -3.75
C THR A 123 -7.98 10.01 -4.82
N VAL A 124 -8.71 9.22 -5.60
CA VAL A 124 -8.12 8.45 -6.71
C VAL A 124 -7.61 9.35 -7.83
N GLY A 125 -8.25 10.50 -8.05
CA GLY A 125 -7.80 11.52 -8.99
C GLY A 125 -6.41 12.06 -8.63
N ALA A 126 -6.14 12.29 -7.34
CA ALA A 126 -4.83 12.73 -6.87
C ALA A 126 -3.73 11.68 -7.18
N PHE A 127 -4.00 10.39 -6.95
CA PHE A 127 -3.03 9.31 -7.23
C PHE A 127 -2.68 9.18 -8.73
N ALA A 128 -3.59 9.59 -9.61
CA ALA A 128 -3.37 9.55 -11.05
C ALA A 128 -2.35 10.61 -11.52
N SER A 129 -2.04 11.61 -10.67
CA SER A 129 -0.97 12.57 -10.96
C SER A 129 0.37 11.84 -11.11
N PRO A 130 1.15 12.14 -12.17
CA PRO A 130 2.46 11.52 -12.37
C PRO A 130 3.45 11.86 -11.25
N ASN A 131 3.23 12.98 -10.57
CA ASN A 131 4.10 13.50 -9.52
C ASN A 131 3.67 13.10 -8.11
N PHE A 132 2.60 12.30 -7.97
CA PHE A 132 2.14 11.87 -6.65
C PHE A 132 3.12 10.85 -6.05
N ASP A 133 3.61 11.17 -4.84
CA ASP A 133 4.57 10.36 -4.09
C ASP A 133 4.01 10.00 -2.71
N PHE A 134 3.62 8.73 -2.52
CA PHE A 134 3.06 8.22 -1.26
C PHE A 134 4.01 8.33 -0.06
N SER A 135 5.33 8.47 -0.28
CA SER A 135 6.29 8.62 0.82
C SER A 135 6.31 10.05 1.39
N ARG A 136 5.85 11.03 0.59
CA ARG A 136 5.87 12.46 0.92
C ARG A 136 4.49 13.07 1.03
N GLN A 137 3.53 12.51 0.31
CA GLN A 137 2.17 13.01 0.15
C GLN A 137 1.16 11.98 0.66
N ALA A 138 0.12 12.45 1.34
CA ALA A 138 -1.04 11.64 1.71
C ALA A 138 -2.34 12.38 1.40
N VAL A 139 -3.36 11.62 1.01
CA VAL A 139 -4.70 12.13 0.82
C VAL A 139 -5.56 11.79 2.03
N LEU A 140 -6.14 12.82 2.66
CA LEU A 140 -7.01 12.68 3.83
C LEU A 140 -8.39 13.27 3.58
N SER A 141 -9.39 12.78 4.31
CA SER A 141 -10.77 13.32 4.26
C SER A 141 -10.98 14.54 5.15
N ALA A 142 -10.00 14.88 5.99
CA ALA A 142 -10.06 15.99 6.92
C ALA A 142 -8.72 16.73 6.92
N GLU A 143 -8.77 18.05 7.07
CA GLU A 143 -7.59 18.88 7.18
C GLU A 143 -6.82 18.59 8.47
N ILE A 144 -5.50 18.61 8.38
CA ILE A 144 -4.61 18.66 9.54
C ILE A 144 -4.15 20.11 9.67
N ARG A 145 -4.45 20.73 10.80
CA ARG A 145 -4.10 22.13 11.08
C ARG A 145 -2.64 22.30 11.46
N ASP A 146 -2.03 21.26 12.02
CA ASP A 146 -0.64 21.28 12.44
C ASP A 146 0.29 21.14 11.23
N GLN A 147 1.43 21.83 11.28
CA GLN A 147 2.51 21.56 10.35
C GLN A 147 3.11 20.19 10.67
N LEU A 148 3.05 19.28 9.70
CA LEU A 148 3.60 17.95 9.84
C LEU A 148 5.12 17.94 9.67
N VAL A 149 5.79 17.16 10.51
CA VAL A 149 7.21 16.82 10.35
C VAL A 149 7.37 15.31 10.15
N PRO A 150 8.44 14.85 9.49
CA PRO A 150 8.68 13.41 9.35
C PRO A 150 8.91 12.75 10.71
N ALA A 151 8.29 11.59 10.92
CA ALA A 151 8.60 10.70 12.03
C ALA A 151 9.94 10.01 11.80
N ARG A 152 10.59 9.62 12.89
CA ARG A 152 11.88 8.93 12.92
C ARG A 152 11.80 7.68 13.79
N ASP A 153 12.72 6.74 13.54
CA ASP A 153 12.82 5.47 14.26
C ASP A 153 11.51 4.66 14.25
N VAL A 154 10.68 4.82 13.21
CA VAL A 154 9.38 4.15 13.13
C VAL A 154 9.58 2.66 12.85
N LYS A 155 8.93 1.81 13.64
CA LYS A 155 8.93 0.36 13.48
C LYS A 155 7.51 -0.17 13.59
N LEU A 156 7.11 -0.90 12.57
CA LEU A 156 5.88 -1.68 12.54
C LEU A 156 6.24 -3.17 12.66
N SER A 157 5.61 -3.87 13.58
CA SER A 157 5.74 -5.32 13.72
C SER A 157 4.39 -5.98 13.90
N ILE A 158 4.29 -7.25 13.50
CA ILE A 158 3.09 -8.06 13.75
C ILE A 158 3.27 -8.72 15.12
N VAL A 159 2.28 -8.56 15.99
CA VAL A 159 2.23 -9.20 17.30
C VAL A 159 0.98 -10.07 17.41
N ARG A 160 0.91 -10.92 18.42
CA ARG A 160 -0.27 -11.77 18.63
C ARG A 160 -1.50 -10.88 18.83
N GLY A 161 -2.47 -10.98 17.92
CA GLY A 161 -3.74 -10.27 18.00
C GLY A 161 -3.73 -8.83 17.45
N GLY A 162 -2.62 -8.36 16.86
CA GLY A 162 -2.57 -7.00 16.33
C GLY A 162 -1.26 -6.60 15.68
N LEU A 163 -1.06 -5.29 15.58
CA LEU A 163 0.16 -4.65 15.12
C LEU A 163 0.76 -3.92 16.30
N HIS A 164 2.09 -3.89 16.35
CA HIS A 164 2.84 -3.03 17.26
C HIS A 164 3.55 -1.96 16.44
N LEU A 165 3.26 -0.70 16.75
CA LEU A 165 3.84 0.49 16.14
C LEU A 165 4.58 1.28 17.21
N SER A 166 5.87 1.52 16.95
CA SER A 166 6.69 2.42 17.76
C SER A 166 7.35 3.46 16.88
N GLY A 167 7.66 4.63 17.44
CA GLY A 167 8.32 5.71 16.70
C GLY A 167 8.50 6.98 17.49
N ARG A 168 9.23 7.94 16.91
CA ARG A 168 9.51 9.26 17.47
C ARG A 168 9.23 10.37 16.47
N SER A 169 8.99 11.56 16.99
CA SER A 169 8.81 12.76 16.19
C SER A 169 9.25 14.00 16.96
N ASP A 170 9.82 14.97 16.26
CA ASP A 170 10.17 16.28 16.81
C ASP A 170 8.99 17.27 16.79
N GLY A 171 7.81 16.84 16.31
CA GLY A 171 6.59 17.63 16.20
C GLY A 171 5.34 16.74 16.05
N THR A 172 4.30 17.22 15.36
CA THR A 172 3.18 16.37 14.92
C THR A 172 3.60 15.64 13.65
N SER A 173 3.45 14.31 13.62
CA SER A 173 3.74 13.49 12.44
C SER A 173 2.55 12.66 12.03
N LEU A 174 2.45 12.38 10.73
CA LEU A 174 1.58 11.36 10.17
C LEU A 174 2.45 10.21 9.66
N VAL A 175 2.18 8.99 10.14
CA VAL A 175 2.71 7.76 9.55
C VAL A 175 1.59 7.07 8.79
N VAL A 176 1.85 6.62 7.56
CA VAL A 176 0.90 5.87 6.75
C VAL A 176 1.32 4.40 6.72
N LEU A 177 0.48 3.52 7.26
CA LEU A 177 0.72 2.09 7.34
C LEU A 177 0.10 1.37 6.12
N PRO A 178 0.73 0.28 5.64
CA PRO A 178 0.22 -0.51 4.51
C PRO A 178 -1.02 -1.35 4.90
N GLN A 179 -1.47 -1.31 6.16
CA GLN A 179 -2.66 -2.03 6.61
C GLN A 179 -3.94 -1.24 6.35
N GLN A 180 -4.97 -1.98 5.92
CA GLN A 180 -6.25 -1.40 5.59
C GLN A 180 -6.91 -0.76 6.82
N PHE A 181 -7.36 0.49 6.68
CA PHE A 181 -8.05 1.18 7.77
C PHE A 181 -9.43 0.58 8.04
N SER A 182 -9.75 0.49 9.33
CA SER A 182 -11.08 0.17 9.84
C SER A 182 -11.44 1.10 10.99
N ASN A 183 -12.73 1.48 11.09
CA ASN A 183 -13.26 2.23 12.23
C ASN A 183 -13.17 1.44 13.55
N CYS A 184 -12.88 0.13 13.49
CA CYS A 184 -12.68 -0.71 14.67
C CYS A 184 -11.21 -0.72 15.15
N LEU A 185 -10.26 -0.15 14.39
CA LEU A 185 -8.88 -0.04 14.85
C LEU A 185 -8.83 0.87 16.09
N ARG A 186 -8.00 0.47 17.05
CA ARG A 186 -7.76 1.20 18.31
C ARG A 186 -6.26 1.20 18.56
N ALA A 187 -5.75 2.34 19.02
CA ALA A 187 -4.42 2.44 19.60
C ALA A 187 -4.54 2.28 21.12
N TYR A 188 -3.56 1.65 21.74
CA TYR A 188 -3.39 1.62 23.18
C TYR A 188 -2.87 2.96 23.71
N ASP A 189 -2.01 3.65 22.95
CA ASP A 189 -1.60 5.03 23.28
C ASP A 189 -2.69 6.02 22.87
N GLU A 190 -3.37 6.62 23.84
CA GLU A 190 -4.47 7.57 23.60
C GLU A 190 -4.03 8.84 22.85
N ARG A 191 -2.72 9.14 22.81
CA ARG A 191 -2.17 10.26 22.05
C ARG A 191 -2.10 9.96 20.56
N ALA A 192 -2.21 8.70 20.17
CA ALA A 192 -2.23 8.28 18.78
C ALA A 192 -3.64 8.42 18.20
N ARG A 193 -3.77 9.24 17.15
CA ARG A 193 -5.02 9.38 16.41
C ARG A 193 -4.95 8.56 15.13
N LEU A 194 -5.81 7.55 15.05
CA LEU A 194 -5.97 6.73 13.86
C LEU A 194 -6.96 7.38 12.90
N MET A 195 -6.66 7.37 11.60
CA MET A 195 -7.57 7.83 10.57
C MET A 195 -7.35 7.08 9.25
N ARG A 196 -8.30 7.20 8.33
CA ARG A 196 -8.15 6.71 6.97
C ARG A 196 -7.21 7.63 6.19
N ALA A 197 -6.18 7.05 5.58
CA ALA A 197 -5.31 7.70 4.63
C ALA A 197 -5.43 7.01 3.27
N ASP A 198 -5.24 7.76 2.19
CA ASP A 198 -5.14 7.23 0.82
C ASP A 198 -6.26 6.23 0.44
N LEU A 199 -7.50 6.56 0.84
CA LEU A 199 -8.73 5.78 0.69
C LEU A 199 -8.79 4.46 1.47
N ILE A 200 -7.73 3.66 1.45
CA ILE A 200 -7.72 2.32 2.04
C ILE A 200 -6.68 2.14 3.15
N LEU A 201 -5.63 2.95 3.21
CA LEU A 201 -4.53 2.82 4.17
C LEU A 201 -4.87 3.41 5.54
N THR A 202 -4.08 3.03 6.54
CA THR A 202 -4.21 3.54 7.90
C THR A 202 -3.21 4.66 8.14
N GLY A 203 -3.70 5.86 8.43
CA GLY A 203 -2.89 6.96 8.96
C GLY A 203 -2.85 6.92 10.48
N VAL A 204 -1.68 7.17 11.06
CA VAL A 204 -1.45 7.33 12.50
C VAL A 204 -0.81 8.67 12.75
N ILE A 205 -1.52 9.54 13.47
CA ILE A 205 -1.00 10.85 13.88
C ILE A 205 -0.56 10.76 15.34
N PHE A 206 0.65 11.22 15.62
CA PHE A 206 1.19 11.31 16.97
C PHE A 206 2.20 12.47 17.09
N SER A 207 2.58 12.80 18.31
CA SER A 207 3.68 13.73 18.59
C SER A 207 4.63 13.16 19.64
N ARG A 208 5.90 13.60 19.61
CA ARG A 208 6.99 13.14 20.48
C ARG A 208 7.35 11.66 20.30
N SER A 209 6.52 10.76 20.80
CA SER A 209 6.77 9.32 20.77
C SER A 209 5.45 8.55 20.76
N ILE A 210 5.45 7.40 20.09
CA ILE A 210 4.36 6.43 20.10
C ILE A 210 4.92 5.05 20.40
N ASP A 211 4.15 4.26 21.15
CA ASP A 211 4.39 2.85 21.43
C ASP A 211 3.02 2.19 21.67
N THR A 212 2.45 1.54 20.65
CA THR A 212 1.07 1.04 20.66
C THR A 212 0.88 -0.23 19.84
#